data_AF-A0A920TIV7-F1
#
_entry.id   AF-A0A920TIV7-F1
#
_cell.length_a   1.000
_cell.length_b   1.000
_cell.length_c   1.000
_cell.angle_alpha   90.00
_cell.angle_beta   90.00
_cell.angle_gamma   90.00
#
_symmetry.space_group_name_H-M   'P 1'
#
loop_
_entity.id
_entity.type
_entity.pdbx_description
1 polymer ?
#
loop_
_entity_poly.entity_id
_entity_poly.type
_entity_poly.pdbx_seq_one_letter_code
_entity_poly.pdbx_strand_id
1 'polypeptide(L)'
;MKGYSLTVIFRATSDHAVFHSYFDMPNGLPKIHEHDGKPPQLLHFIRRSIMVIYSFESDLGDGWEDEKVHNDPLELRTAALQMGVNIIYFALTQ
;
A
#
# COMPACT_ATOMS: atom_id res chain seq x y z
N MET A 1 24.08 2.58 -27.77
CA MET A 1 22.84 3.03 -27.10
C MET A 1 22.52 2.04 -25.99
N LYS A 2 22.62 2.42 -24.71
CA LYS A 2 22.22 1.54 -23.60
C LYS A 2 20.69 1.54 -23.57
N GLY A 3 20.08 0.41 -23.92
CA GLY A 3 18.63 0.24 -23.86
C GLY A 3 18.15 0.44 -22.43
N TYR A 4 17.26 1.41 -22.21
CA TYR A 4 16.56 1.54 -20.95
C TYR A 4 15.67 0.32 -20.79
N SER A 5 15.99 -0.54 -19.82
CA SER A 5 15.14 -1.65 -19.40
C SER A 5 13.77 -1.09 -19.03
N LEU A 6 12.72 -1.62 -19.66
CA LEU A 6 11.33 -1.25 -19.37
C LEU A 6 11.10 -1.35 -17.86
N THR A 7 10.67 -0.24 -17.23
CA THR A 7 10.18 -0.26 -15.84
C THR A 7 8.70 -0.58 -15.93
N VAL A 8 8.32 -1.81 -15.57
CA VAL A 8 6.92 -2.24 -15.58
C VAL A 8 6.33 -1.93 -14.21
N ILE A 9 5.25 -1.15 -14.19
CA ILE A 9 4.42 -0.93 -13.00
C ILE A 9 3.29 -1.96 -13.05
N PHE A 10 3.18 -2.74 -11.99
CA PHE A 10 2.11 -3.71 -11.79
C PHE A 10 1.10 -3.16 -10.79
N ARG A 11 -0.17 -3.51 -10.99
CA ARG A 11 -1.24 -3.29 -10.00
C ARG A 11 -1.47 -4.58 -9.26
N ALA A 12 -1.41 -4.55 -7.94
CA ALA A 12 -1.79 -5.69 -7.11
C ALA A 12 -3.32 -5.87 -7.11
N THR A 13 -3.77 -7.10 -7.28
CA THR A 13 -5.15 -7.52 -6.99
C THR A 13 -5.28 -7.89 -5.51
N SER A 14 -6.51 -8.08 -5.02
CA SER A 14 -6.78 -8.47 -3.63
C SER A 14 -5.98 -9.71 -3.19
N ASP A 15 -5.76 -10.67 -4.09
CA ASP A 15 -5.04 -11.92 -3.80
C ASP A 15 -3.52 -11.76 -3.70
N HIS A 16 -2.99 -10.54 -3.90
CA HIS A 16 -1.55 -10.32 -3.80
C HIS A 16 -1.07 -10.59 -2.37
N ALA A 17 0.03 -11.35 -2.23
CA ALA A 17 0.52 -11.85 -0.94
C ALA A 17 0.77 -10.75 0.11
N VAL A 18 1.07 -9.52 -0.30
CA VAL A 18 1.19 -8.37 0.62
C VAL A 18 -0.07 -8.15 1.47
N PHE A 19 -1.27 -8.36 0.91
CA PHE A 19 -2.55 -8.20 1.60
C PHE A 19 -2.89 -9.35 2.55
N HIS A 20 -2.13 -10.44 2.51
CA HIS A 20 -2.35 -11.66 3.29
C HIS A 20 -1.10 -12.08 4.08
N SER A 21 -0.21 -11.12 4.36
CA SER A 21 1.13 -11.40 4.88
C SER A 21 1.16 -11.61 6.40
N TYR A 22 0.79 -10.59 7.19
CA TYR A 22 0.63 -10.69 8.64
C TYR A 22 -0.85 -10.62 9.05
N PHE A 23 -1.55 -9.60 8.55
CA PHE A 23 -3.00 -9.44 8.62
C PHE A 23 -3.64 -9.88 7.31
N ASP A 24 -4.87 -10.39 7.41
CA ASP A 24 -5.69 -10.76 6.25
C ASP A 24 -6.56 -9.57 5.82
N MET A 25 -6.32 -9.05 4.62
CA MET A 25 -7.00 -7.89 4.05
C MET A 25 -7.66 -8.27 2.71
N PRO A 26 -8.77 -9.03 2.71
CA PRO A 26 -9.37 -9.59 1.49
C PRO A 26 -9.90 -8.52 0.52
N ASN A 27 -10.09 -7.29 1.00
CA ASN A 27 -10.52 -6.15 0.18
C ASN A 27 -9.33 -5.36 -0.41
N GLY A 28 -8.09 -5.76 -0.15
CA GLY A 28 -6.87 -5.12 -0.64
C GLY A 28 -6.53 -3.83 0.11
N LEU A 29 -6.00 -2.84 -0.64
CA LEU A 29 -5.51 -1.58 -0.11
C LEU A 29 -6.66 -0.74 0.50
N PRO A 30 -6.61 -0.35 1.78
CA PRO A 30 -7.64 0.49 2.39
C PRO A 30 -7.61 1.92 1.81
N LYS A 31 -8.78 2.55 1.72
CA LYS A 31 -8.93 3.99 1.43
C LYS A 31 -8.93 4.72 2.77
N ILE A 32 -7.94 5.58 3.02
CA ILE A 32 -7.85 6.34 4.28
C ILE A 32 -8.45 7.72 4.09
N HIS A 33 -8.07 8.41 3.00
CA HIS A 33 -8.62 9.72 2.67
C HIS A 33 -9.16 9.81 1.24
N GLU A 34 -10.10 10.72 1.02
CA GLU A 34 -10.67 10.99 -0.30
C GLU A 34 -9.75 11.91 -1.12
N HIS A 35 -9.52 11.54 -2.38
CA HIS A 35 -8.80 12.39 -3.34
C HIS A 35 -9.66 12.62 -4.59
N ASP A 36 -9.28 12.12 -5.77
CA ASP A 36 -9.97 12.37 -7.03
C ASP A 36 -11.26 11.53 -7.21
N GLY A 37 -11.82 10.94 -6.14
CA GLY A 37 -12.95 10.01 -6.23
C GLY A 37 -12.63 8.67 -6.90
N LYS A 38 -11.34 8.31 -6.98
CA LYS A 38 -10.89 7.04 -7.58
C LYS A 38 -10.67 5.97 -6.51
N PRO A 39 -10.82 4.69 -6.86
CA PRO A 39 -10.55 3.60 -5.93
C PRO A 39 -9.06 3.51 -5.59
N PRO A 40 -8.71 3.11 -4.35
CA PRO A 40 -7.32 2.92 -3.94
C PRO A 40 -6.67 1.80 -4.76
N GLN A 41 -5.40 1.98 -5.13
CA GLN A 41 -4.64 0.99 -5.89
C GLN A 41 -3.22 0.87 -5.34
N LEU A 42 -2.82 -0.37 -5.04
CA LEU A 42 -1.43 -0.66 -4.73
C LEU A 42 -0.69 -0.91 -6.04
N LEU A 43 0.09 0.07 -6.46
CA LEU A 43 0.99 -0.05 -7.60
C LEU A 43 2.36 -0.45 -7.09
N HIS A 44 3.04 -1.33 -7.79
CA HIS A 44 4.38 -1.74 -7.43
C HIS A 44 5.26 -1.95 -8.65
N PHE A 45 6.56 -1.77 -8.47
CA PHE A 45 7.54 -2.18 -9.46
C PHE A 45 8.75 -2.79 -8.77
N ILE A 46 9.40 -3.71 -9.47
CA ILE A 46 10.59 -4.42 -8.97
C ILE A 46 11.74 -4.15 -9.93
N ARG A 47 12.87 -3.72 -9.39
CA ARG A 47 14.12 -3.64 -10.16
C ARG A 47 15.26 -4.30 -9.40
N ARG A 48 15.73 -5.44 -9.91
CA ARG A 48 16.73 -6.32 -9.30
C ARG A 48 16.26 -6.85 -7.94
N SER A 49 16.43 -6.08 -6.89
CA SER A 49 16.07 -6.41 -5.51
C SER A 49 15.30 -5.30 -4.79
N ILE A 50 15.03 -4.18 -5.46
CA ILE A 50 14.29 -3.05 -4.88
C ILE A 50 12.84 -3.17 -5.35
N MET A 51 11.93 -3.36 -4.40
CA MET A 51 10.50 -3.17 -4.59
C MET A 51 10.13 -1.75 -4.16
N VAL A 52 9.40 -1.05 -5.01
CA VAL A 52 8.73 0.19 -4.63
C VAL A 52 7.24 -0.07 -4.66
N ILE A 53 6.57 0.34 -3.58
CA ILE A 53 5.13 0.33 -3.44
C ILE A 53 4.64 1.78 -3.49
N TYR A 54 3.58 2.00 -4.25
CA TYR A 54 2.89 3.25 -4.36
C TYR A 54 1.40 3.03 -4.06
N SER A 55 0.95 3.55 -2.93
CA SER A 55 -0.44 3.48 -2.45
C SER A 55 -1.28 4.58 -3.10
N PHE A 56 -1.50 4.46 -4.41
CA PHE A 56 -2.26 5.42 -5.18
C PHE A 56 -3.68 5.55 -4.63
N GLU A 57 -4.14 6.79 -4.45
CA GLU A 57 -5.51 7.10 -4.00
C GLU A 57 -5.87 6.51 -2.63
N SER A 58 -4.92 6.18 -1.76
CA SER A 58 -5.19 5.56 -0.45
C SER A 58 -4.86 6.49 0.72
N ASP A 59 -3.70 7.13 0.67
CA ASP A 59 -3.08 7.93 1.74
C ASP A 59 -2.84 7.17 3.05
N LEU A 60 -2.07 6.08 2.98
CA LEU A 60 -1.69 5.33 4.19
C LEU A 60 -0.99 6.20 5.25
N GLY A 61 -0.30 7.27 4.82
CA GLY A 61 0.42 8.19 5.69
C GLY A 61 -0.48 8.85 6.71
N ASP A 62 -1.62 9.40 6.28
CA ASP A 62 -2.61 10.04 7.16
C ASP A 62 -3.05 9.13 8.31
N GLY A 63 -3.23 7.83 8.02
CA GLY A 63 -3.59 6.83 9.02
C GLY A 63 -2.46 6.40 9.96
N TRP A 64 -1.20 6.67 9.60
CA TRP A 64 -0.01 6.37 10.41
C TRP A 64 0.40 7.51 11.34
N GLU A 65 -0.04 8.73 11.05
CA GLU A 65 0.25 9.89 11.88
C GLU A 65 -0.53 9.89 13.20
N ASP A 66 -0.16 10.84 14.08
CA ASP A 66 -0.91 11.13 15.29
C ASP A 66 -2.35 11.50 14.93
N GLU A 67 -3.30 10.97 15.72
CA GLU A 67 -4.75 11.13 15.49
C GLU A 67 -5.17 12.56 15.21
N LYS A 68 -4.51 13.50 15.90
CA LYS A 68 -4.86 14.92 15.91
C LYS A 68 -4.50 15.64 14.62
N VAL A 69 -3.70 15.03 13.72
CA VAL A 69 -3.27 15.70 12.48
C VAL A 69 -4.40 15.67 11.45
N HIS A 70 -4.97 14.49 11.20
CA HIS A 70 -6.02 14.30 10.18
C HIS A 70 -7.41 14.06 10.79
N ASN A 71 -7.51 13.70 12.08
CA ASN A 71 -8.76 13.30 12.76
C ASN A 71 -9.52 12.17 12.04
N ASP A 72 -8.80 11.27 11.37
CA ASP A 72 -9.41 10.11 10.74
C ASP A 72 -10.01 9.16 11.80
N PRO A 73 -11.16 8.52 11.51
CA PRO A 73 -11.75 7.50 12.37
C PRO A 73 -10.74 6.42 12.76
N LEU A 74 -10.82 5.94 14.01
CA LEU A 74 -9.93 4.90 14.54
C LEU A 74 -9.87 3.65 13.64
N GLU A 75 -10.98 3.30 13.00
CA GLU A 75 -11.09 2.17 12.08
C GLU A 75 -10.19 2.33 10.84
N LEU A 76 -10.16 3.52 10.24
CA LEU A 76 -9.30 3.80 9.09
C LEU A 76 -7.83 3.86 9.50
N ARG A 77 -7.53 4.49 10.63
CA ARG A 77 -6.16 4.51 11.20
C ARG A 77 -5.66 3.09 11.50
N THR A 78 -6.51 2.25 12.07
CA THR A 78 -6.18 0.84 12.33
C THR A 78 -5.91 0.09 11.03
N ALA A 79 -6.75 0.27 10.01
CA ALA A 79 -6.55 -0.36 8.70
C ALA A 79 -5.24 0.11 8.02
N ALA A 80 -4.92 1.40 8.12
CA ALA A 80 -3.66 1.94 7.62
C ALA A 80 -2.46 1.30 8.32
N LEU A 81 -2.45 1.27 9.65
CA LEU A 81 -1.38 0.67 10.45
C LEU A 81 -1.21 -0.82 10.15
N GLN A 82 -2.31 -1.58 10.03
CA GLN A 82 -2.28 -2.99 9.62
C GLN A 82 -1.67 -3.17 8.23
N MET A 83 -2.03 -2.34 7.27
CA MET A 83 -1.41 -2.35 5.94
C MET A 83 0.08 -2.03 6.01
N GLY A 84 0.49 -1.09 6.87
CA GLY A 84 1.89 -0.79 7.13
C GLY A 84 2.67 -2.00 7.68
N VAL A 85 2.10 -2.71 8.64
CA VAL A 85 2.66 -3.97 9.17
C VAL A 85 2.80 -5.00 8.06
N ASN A 86 1.77 -5.18 7.23
CA ASN A 86 1.81 -6.08 6.09
C ASN A 86 2.92 -5.74 5.09
N ILE A 87 3.10 -4.47 4.74
CA ILE A 87 4.16 -4.01 3.83
C ILE A 87 5.55 -4.34 4.41
N ILE A 88 5.78 -4.01 5.68
CA ILE A 88 7.07 -4.24 6.34
C ILE A 88 7.34 -5.74 6.48
N TYR A 89 6.34 -6.51 6.92
CA TYR A 89 6.47 -7.95 7.09
C TYR A 89 6.74 -8.65 5.76
N PHE A 90 5.99 -8.29 4.72
CA PHE A 90 6.20 -8.80 3.36
C PHE A 90 7.62 -8.50 2.86
N ALA A 91 8.12 -7.26 3.04
CA ALA A 91 9.45 -6.86 2.60
C ALA A 91 10.60 -7.57 3.34
N LEU A 92 10.36 -8.06 4.57
CA LEU A 92 11.38 -8.67 5.41
C LEU A 92 11.35 -10.21 5.43
N THR A 93 10.28 -10.83 4.94
CA THR A 93 10.07 -12.29 5.13
C THR A 93 9.80 -13.08 3.86
N GLN A 94 9.49 -12.44 2.73
CA GLN A 94 9.13 -13.09 1.46
C GLN A 94 10.26 -13.01 0.43
#